data_AF-A0AAW2K1T1-F1
#
_entry.id   AF-A0AAW2K1T1-F1
#
_cell.length_a   1.000
_cell.length_b   1.000
_cell.length_c   1.000
_cell.angle_alpha   90.00
_cell.angle_beta   90.00
_cell.angle_gamma   90.00
#
_symmetry.space_group_name_H-M   'P 1'
#
loop_
_entity.id
_entity.type
_entity.pdbx_description
1 polymer ?
#
loop_
_entity_poly.entity_id
_entity_poly.type
_entity_poly.pdbx_seq_one_letter_code
_entity_poly.pdbx_strand_id
1 'polypeptide(L)'
;MAEAASFANIWVPFCRKHNIEPRNPETYFNLKKDPYKNKVLSDFVKDRRRVKREYDEFKVRINGLPDSIRRRSDAYHAREELKAMKEQRQKKEDEPVEVIKIKKATWMADGTHWPGTWLTPAPDHSKGDHAGIIQVMLKPPSDEPLCGTSDDSRVIDFTDIDIRLPMLVYVSREKRPGYDHNKKAGAMNALVRASAIMSNGAFILNLDCDHYIYNSQAMREGMCFMMDRGGDRIC
;
A
#
# COMPACT_ATOMS: atom_id res chain seq x y z
N MET A 1 -1.42 2.04 -1.94
CA MET A 1 -0.89 1.25 -0.82
C MET A 1 -1.03 1.95 0.52
N ALA A 2 -0.65 3.23 0.66
CA ALA A 2 -0.82 3.97 1.92
C ALA A 2 -2.27 3.92 2.47
N GLU A 3 -3.28 4.18 1.62
CA GLU A 3 -4.70 4.05 2.01
C GLU A 3 -5.07 2.62 2.49
N ALA A 4 -4.52 1.59 1.84
CA ALA A 4 -4.78 0.20 2.21
C ALA A 4 -4.09 -0.17 3.53
N ALA A 5 -2.87 0.34 3.77
CA ALA A 5 -2.16 0.21 5.04
C ALA A 5 -2.91 0.93 6.17
N SER A 6 -3.50 2.10 5.90
CA SER A 6 -4.37 2.80 6.85
C SER A 6 -5.60 1.97 7.19
N PHE A 7 -6.34 1.45 6.19
CA PHE A 7 -7.50 0.60 6.41
C PHE A 7 -7.16 -0.73 7.11
N ALA A 8 -5.97 -1.28 6.90
CA ALA A 8 -5.52 -2.50 7.57
C ALA A 8 -5.51 -2.35 9.10
N ASN A 9 -5.26 -1.15 9.64
CA ASN A 9 -5.26 -0.91 11.09
C ASN A 9 -6.60 -1.18 11.77
N ILE A 10 -7.72 -1.08 11.04
CA ILE A 10 -9.04 -1.43 11.56
C ILE A 10 -9.50 -2.80 11.08
N TRP A 11 -9.20 -3.16 9.83
CA TRP A 11 -9.63 -4.42 9.24
C TRP A 11 -8.99 -5.63 9.90
N VAL A 12 -7.67 -5.61 10.10
CA VAL A 12 -6.94 -6.76 10.63
C VAL A 12 -7.36 -7.09 12.07
N PRO A 13 -7.42 -6.14 13.02
CA PRO A 13 -7.91 -6.42 14.36
C PRO A 13 -9.37 -6.86 14.38
N PHE A 14 -10.24 -6.25 13.57
CA PHE A 14 -11.63 -6.69 13.41
C PHE A 14 -11.71 -8.15 12.96
N CYS A 15 -10.90 -8.54 11.97
CA CYS A 15 -10.87 -9.93 11.50
C CYS A 15 -10.37 -10.91 12.56
N ARG A 16 -9.43 -10.50 13.41
CA ARG A 16 -8.93 -11.31 14.54
C ARG A 16 -10.01 -11.46 15.62
N LYS A 17 -10.59 -10.34 16.07
CA LYS A 17 -11.64 -10.27 17.10
C LYS A 17 -12.83 -11.16 16.77
N HIS A 18 -13.32 -11.06 15.54
CA HIS A 18 -14.58 -11.69 15.13
C HIS A 18 -14.41 -12.95 14.30
N ASN A 19 -13.18 -13.48 14.16
CA ASN A 19 -12.85 -14.65 13.33
C ASN A 19 -13.52 -14.57 11.95
N ILE A 20 -13.20 -13.50 11.21
CA ILE A 20 -13.83 -13.19 9.94
C ILE A 20 -13.22 -14.02 8.83
N GLU A 21 -14.07 -14.68 8.03
CA GLU A 21 -13.69 -15.31 6.77
C GLU A 21 -14.74 -15.03 5.68
N PRO A 22 -14.32 -14.81 4.42
CA PRO A 22 -12.92 -14.68 3.96
C PRO A 22 -12.26 -13.37 4.42
N ARG A 23 -10.92 -13.32 4.38
CA ARG A 23 -10.14 -12.14 4.82
C ARG A 23 -10.12 -10.99 3.82
N ASN A 24 -10.54 -11.22 2.57
CA ASN A 24 -10.71 -10.17 1.58
C ASN A 24 -11.99 -9.37 1.89
N PRO A 25 -11.91 -8.05 2.12
CA PRO A 25 -13.07 -7.25 2.52
C PRO A 25 -14.13 -7.12 1.42
N GLU A 26 -13.74 -7.00 0.16
CA GLU A 26 -14.68 -6.93 -0.97
C GLU A 26 -15.50 -8.22 -1.05
N THR A 27 -14.82 -9.38 -1.00
CA THR A 27 -15.50 -10.68 -1.00
C THR A 27 -16.38 -10.84 0.23
N TYR A 28 -15.86 -10.54 1.43
CA TYR A 28 -16.59 -10.69 2.69
C TYR A 28 -17.90 -9.89 2.71
N PHE A 29 -17.86 -8.61 2.33
CA PHE A 29 -19.03 -7.75 2.37
C PHE A 29 -20.04 -8.02 1.25
N ASN A 30 -19.61 -8.67 0.16
CA ASN A 30 -20.48 -9.06 -0.97
C ASN A 30 -21.05 -10.49 -0.83
N LEU A 31 -20.72 -11.22 0.24
CA LEU A 31 -21.29 -12.55 0.48
C LEU A 31 -22.82 -12.46 0.64
N LYS A 32 -23.55 -13.28 -0.12
CA LYS A 32 -25.01 -13.45 0.01
C LYS A 32 -25.43 -14.39 1.16
N LYS A 33 -24.58 -14.52 2.19
CA LYS A 33 -24.83 -15.36 3.37
C LYS A 33 -25.18 -14.47 4.56
N ASP A 34 -25.90 -15.02 5.52
CA ASP A 34 -26.15 -14.32 6.79
C ASP A 34 -24.81 -14.07 7.51
N PRO A 35 -24.38 -12.79 7.67
CA PRO A 35 -23.11 -12.47 8.31
C PRO A 35 -23.14 -12.65 9.84
N TYR A 36 -24.32 -12.82 10.45
CA TYR A 36 -24.51 -12.96 11.89
C TYR A 36 -24.52 -14.42 12.34
N LYS A 37 -24.58 -15.36 11.40
CA LYS A 37 -24.55 -16.79 11.69
C LYS A 37 -23.28 -17.16 12.47
N ASN A 38 -23.47 -17.88 13.58
CA ASN A 38 -22.41 -18.34 14.49
C ASN A 38 -21.56 -17.21 15.12
N LYS A 39 -22.08 -15.98 15.19
CA LYS A 39 -21.41 -14.86 15.88
C LYS A 39 -21.95 -14.73 17.29
N VAL A 40 -21.06 -14.87 18.26
CA VAL A 40 -21.39 -14.90 19.70
C VAL A 40 -21.11 -13.59 20.42
N LEU A 41 -20.23 -12.74 19.86
CA LEU A 41 -19.87 -11.46 20.46
C LEU A 41 -20.99 -10.44 20.27
N SER A 42 -21.44 -9.83 21.37
CA SER A 42 -22.57 -8.89 21.40
C SER A 42 -22.32 -7.61 20.61
N ASP A 43 -21.06 -7.18 20.52
CA ASP A 43 -20.62 -5.99 19.81
C ASP A 43 -20.43 -6.20 18.30
N PHE A 44 -20.49 -7.45 17.81
CA PHE A 44 -20.24 -7.79 16.40
C PHE A 44 -21.09 -6.97 15.43
N VAL A 45 -22.38 -6.78 15.72
CA VAL A 45 -23.29 -6.04 14.83
C VAL A 45 -22.85 -4.57 14.72
N LYS A 46 -22.46 -3.95 15.82
CA LYS A 46 -21.99 -2.56 15.88
C LYS A 46 -20.65 -2.42 15.15
N ASP A 47 -19.69 -3.29 15.48
CA ASP A 47 -18.36 -3.31 14.89
C ASP A 47 -18.43 -3.50 13.38
N ARG A 48 -19.19 -4.52 12.92
CA ARG A 48 -19.35 -4.81 11.49
C ARG A 48 -19.94 -3.64 10.72
N ARG A 49 -20.97 -2.97 11.25
CA ARG A 49 -21.56 -1.77 10.62
C ARG A 49 -20.53 -0.65 10.51
N ARG A 50 -19.71 -0.44 11.54
CA ARG A 50 -18.66 0.57 11.50
C ARG A 50 -17.60 0.23 10.46
N VAL A 51 -17.06 -0.99 10.49
CA VAL A 51 -16.02 -1.43 9.54
C VAL A 51 -16.53 -1.39 8.10
N LYS A 52 -17.82 -1.72 7.86
CA LYS A 52 -18.42 -1.57 6.53
C LYS A 52 -18.40 -0.13 6.03
N ARG A 53 -18.73 0.84 6.89
CA ARG A 53 -18.67 2.27 6.56
C ARG A 53 -17.25 2.70 6.22
N GLU A 54 -16.29 2.33 7.06
CA GLU A 54 -14.86 2.63 6.85
C GLU A 54 -14.34 2.01 5.55
N TYR A 55 -14.81 0.81 5.22
CA TYR A 55 -14.49 0.15 3.96
C TYR A 55 -15.06 0.89 2.74
N ASP A 56 -16.30 1.36 2.82
CA ASP A 56 -16.92 2.13 1.74
C ASP A 56 -16.22 3.49 1.54
N GLU A 57 -15.88 4.17 2.62
CA GLU A 57 -15.09 5.40 2.57
C GLU A 57 -13.68 5.15 2.00
N PHE A 58 -13.04 4.04 2.40
CA PHE A 58 -11.77 3.60 1.82
C PHE A 58 -11.90 3.38 0.29
N LYS A 59 -12.96 2.72 -0.18
CA LYS A 59 -13.23 2.55 -1.62
C LYS A 59 -13.36 3.90 -2.34
N VAL A 60 -14.08 4.85 -1.74
CA VAL A 60 -14.22 6.20 -2.30
C VAL A 60 -12.85 6.90 -2.39
N ARG A 61 -12.02 6.84 -1.35
CA ARG A 61 -10.66 7.42 -1.37
C ARG A 61 -9.78 6.80 -2.43
N ILE A 62 -9.80 5.47 -2.57
CA ILE A 62 -9.02 4.76 -3.60
C ILE A 62 -9.48 5.16 -5.00
N ASN A 63 -10.79 5.16 -5.26
CA ASN A 63 -11.33 5.50 -6.57
C ASN A 63 -11.05 6.95 -6.97
N GLY A 64 -11.06 7.88 -6.01
CA GLY A 64 -10.74 9.30 -6.22
C GLY A 64 -9.24 9.61 -6.28
N LEU A 65 -8.37 8.65 -5.96
CA LEU A 65 -6.92 8.88 -5.84
C LEU A 65 -6.25 9.37 -7.14
N PRO A 66 -6.55 8.83 -8.33
CA PRO A 66 -5.96 9.32 -9.59
C PRO A 66 -6.27 10.79 -9.85
N ASP A 67 -7.53 11.21 -9.64
CA ASP A 67 -7.94 12.60 -9.80
C ASP A 67 -7.32 13.52 -8.74
N SER A 68 -7.22 13.05 -7.50
CA SER A 68 -6.55 13.78 -6.41
C SER A 68 -5.07 14.04 -6.71
N ILE A 69 -4.34 13.03 -7.24
CA ILE A 69 -2.94 13.18 -7.66
C ILE A 69 -2.83 14.19 -8.81
N ARG A 70 -3.72 14.10 -9.82
CA ARG A 70 -3.74 15.04 -10.95
C ARG A 70 -3.96 16.47 -10.49
N ARG A 71 -5.05 16.75 -9.77
CA ARG A 71 -5.41 18.10 -9.29
C ARG A 71 -4.31 18.71 -8.43
N ARG A 72 -3.71 17.92 -7.54
CA ARG A 72 -2.58 18.37 -6.73
C ARG A 72 -1.39 18.74 -7.58
N SER A 73 -1.01 17.88 -8.53
CA SER A 73 0.11 18.17 -9.44
C SER A 73 -0.15 19.44 -10.25
N ASP A 74 -1.37 19.63 -10.77
CA ASP A 74 -1.78 20.84 -11.49
C ASP A 74 -1.70 22.09 -10.60
N ALA A 75 -2.11 22.01 -9.34
CA ALA A 75 -2.00 23.11 -8.39
C ALA A 75 -0.54 23.50 -8.10
N TYR A 76 0.36 22.52 -7.94
CA TYR A 76 1.79 22.79 -7.79
C TYR A 76 2.40 23.38 -9.06
N HIS A 77 2.03 22.88 -10.25
CA HIS A 77 2.48 23.47 -11.52
C HIS A 77 2.06 24.94 -11.64
N ALA A 78 0.79 25.24 -11.38
CA ALA A 78 0.29 26.62 -11.42
C ALA A 78 1.04 27.53 -10.43
N ARG A 79 1.38 27.02 -9.24
CA ARG A 79 2.17 27.77 -8.25
C ARG A 79 3.59 28.06 -8.75
N GLU A 80 4.26 27.06 -9.33
CA GLU A 80 5.60 27.21 -9.90
C GLU A 80 5.59 28.17 -11.11
N GLU A 81 4.58 28.09 -11.97
CA GLU A 81 4.39 29.02 -13.10
C GLU A 81 4.21 30.46 -12.63
N LEU A 82 3.36 30.70 -11.62
CA LEU A 82 3.18 32.02 -11.04
C LEU A 82 4.47 32.56 -10.40
N LYS A 83 5.26 31.70 -9.74
CA LYS A 83 6.53 32.08 -9.13
C LYS A 83 7.56 32.46 -10.21
N ALA A 84 7.71 31.63 -11.23
CA ALA A 84 8.60 31.88 -12.36
C ALA A 84 8.23 33.17 -13.11
N MET A 85 6.93 33.43 -13.35
CA MET A 85 6.47 34.68 -13.95
C MET A 85 6.77 35.91 -13.09
N LYS A 86 6.65 35.81 -11.76
CA LYS A 86 7.00 36.91 -10.84
C LYS A 86 8.49 37.20 -10.84
N GLU A 87 9.32 36.16 -10.82
CA GLU A 87 10.79 36.29 -10.90
C GLU A 87 11.24 36.90 -12.23
N GLN A 88 10.63 36.49 -13.35
CA GLN A 88 10.86 37.12 -14.65
C GLN A 88 10.45 38.60 -14.66
N ARG A 89 9.32 38.97 -14.07
CA ARG A 89 8.89 40.38 -13.96
C ARG A 89 9.84 41.23 -13.13
N GLN A 90 10.45 40.66 -12.08
CA GLN A 90 11.44 41.36 -11.26
C GLN A 90 12.80 41.49 -11.96
N LYS A 91 13.15 40.58 -12.88
CA LYS A 91 14.38 40.62 -13.68
C LYS A 91 14.29 41.50 -14.95
N LYS A 92 13.10 42.00 -15.29
CA LYS A 92 12.89 42.82 -16.49
C LYS A 92 13.35 44.25 -16.29
N GLU A 93 14.59 44.52 -16.69
CA GLU A 93 14.92 45.78 -17.38
C GLU A 93 15.29 45.59 -18.87
N ASP A 94 15.83 44.46 -19.38
CA ASP A 94 16.32 44.49 -20.80
C ASP A 94 16.36 43.20 -21.67
N GLU A 95 15.64 42.10 -21.38
CA GLU A 95 15.68 40.88 -22.25
C GLU A 95 14.32 40.29 -22.67
N PRO A 96 14.23 39.67 -23.87
CA PRO A 96 13.01 39.08 -24.42
C PRO A 96 12.51 37.89 -23.59
N VAL A 97 11.18 37.76 -23.48
CA VAL A 97 10.52 36.76 -22.63
C VAL A 97 10.57 35.38 -23.29
N GLU A 98 11.47 34.52 -22.86
CA GLU A 98 11.33 33.09 -23.13
C GLU A 98 10.19 32.49 -22.29
N VAL A 99 9.35 31.69 -22.93
CA VAL A 99 8.29 30.92 -22.27
C VAL A 99 8.95 29.83 -21.42
N ILE A 100 8.93 29.98 -20.10
CA ILE A 100 9.46 28.98 -19.18
C ILE A 100 8.59 27.72 -19.29
N LYS A 101 9.14 26.69 -19.93
CA LYS A 101 8.49 25.39 -20.03
C LYS A 101 8.73 24.59 -18.76
N ILE A 102 7.82 24.71 -17.79
CA ILE A 102 7.89 23.94 -16.54
C ILE A 102 7.58 22.48 -16.82
N LYS A 103 8.41 21.58 -16.28
CA LYS A 103 8.20 20.13 -16.39
C LYS A 103 6.93 19.76 -15.62
N LYS A 104 6.02 19.03 -16.28
CA LYS A 104 4.78 18.53 -15.67
C LYS A 104 5.07 17.30 -14.79
N ALA A 105 5.66 17.54 -13.63
CA ALA A 105 5.99 16.52 -12.64
C ALA A 105 4.75 15.90 -11.98
N THR A 106 4.91 14.70 -11.42
CA THR A 106 3.90 14.12 -10.53
C THR A 106 4.27 14.46 -9.09
N TRP A 107 3.39 15.17 -8.39
CA TRP A 107 3.67 15.70 -7.05
C TRP A 107 3.16 14.80 -5.94
N MET A 108 3.99 14.60 -4.92
CA MET A 108 3.64 13.95 -3.67
C MET A 108 2.94 14.91 -2.71
N ALA A 109 2.40 14.41 -1.60
CA ALA A 109 1.62 15.21 -0.65
C ALA A 109 2.50 16.16 0.17
N ASP A 110 3.77 15.81 0.33
CA ASP A 110 4.80 16.60 1.00
C ASP A 110 5.42 17.69 0.11
N GLY A 111 4.96 17.82 -1.14
CA GLY A 111 5.50 18.78 -2.10
C GLY A 111 6.81 18.35 -2.74
N THR A 112 7.19 17.08 -2.66
CA THR A 112 8.32 16.54 -3.44
C THR A 112 7.85 15.90 -4.74
N HIS A 113 8.75 15.72 -5.71
CA HIS A 113 8.44 14.99 -6.94
C HIS A 113 8.45 13.48 -6.68
N TRP A 114 7.51 12.78 -7.32
CA TRP A 114 7.52 11.33 -7.34
C TRP A 114 8.80 10.83 -8.06
N PRO A 115 9.64 9.99 -7.42
CA PRO A 115 10.89 9.53 -8.04
C PRO A 115 10.70 8.51 -9.15
N GLY A 116 9.51 7.90 -9.26
CA GLY A 116 9.19 6.92 -10.28
C GLY A 116 8.62 7.54 -11.55
N THR A 117 7.84 6.76 -12.28
CA THR A 117 7.18 7.19 -13.51
C THR A 117 6.13 8.28 -13.26
N TRP A 118 6.20 9.37 -14.04
CA TRP A 118 5.23 10.46 -14.00
C TRP A 118 4.03 10.22 -14.93
N LEU A 119 2.93 10.92 -14.65
CA LEU A 119 1.76 10.98 -15.54
C LEU A 119 2.12 11.51 -16.94
N THR A 120 2.95 12.56 -16.98
CA THR A 120 3.59 13.03 -18.22
C THR A 120 5.04 12.55 -18.22
N PRO A 121 5.42 11.60 -19.09
CA PRO A 121 6.78 11.08 -19.12
C PRO A 121 7.82 12.19 -19.33
N ALA A 122 8.92 12.10 -18.58
CA ALA A 122 10.09 12.96 -18.70
C ALA A 122 11.36 12.08 -18.63
N PRO A 123 12.54 12.61 -19.00
CA PRO A 123 13.82 11.94 -18.71
C PRO A 123 13.90 11.58 -17.22
N ASP A 124 14.41 10.38 -16.90
CA ASP A 124 14.46 9.80 -15.55
C ASP A 124 13.09 9.51 -14.89
N HIS A 125 11.97 9.73 -15.58
CA HIS A 125 10.61 9.56 -15.04
C HIS A 125 9.63 8.90 -16.03
N SER A 126 10.13 8.00 -16.87
CA SER A 126 9.33 7.21 -17.83
C SER A 126 9.11 5.77 -17.33
N LYS A 127 8.42 4.92 -18.10
CA LYS A 127 8.21 3.50 -17.73
C LYS A 127 9.47 2.63 -17.86
N GLY A 128 10.43 3.07 -18.67
CA GLY A 128 11.70 2.37 -18.94
C GLY A 128 12.93 3.10 -18.41
N ASP A 129 12.74 4.26 -17.79
CA ASP A 129 13.78 5.11 -17.24
C ASP A 129 13.26 5.76 -15.96
N HIS A 130 13.59 5.17 -14.82
CA HIS A 130 13.23 5.70 -13.51
C HIS A 130 14.07 5.05 -12.40
N ALA A 131 14.28 5.80 -11.31
CA ALA A 131 14.99 5.31 -10.14
C ALA A 131 14.26 4.13 -9.45
N GLY A 132 15.02 3.34 -8.70
CA GLY A 132 14.48 2.34 -7.78
C GLY A 132 13.87 3.00 -6.54
N ILE A 133 12.84 2.37 -5.97
CA ILE A 133 12.12 2.88 -4.81
C ILE A 133 11.93 1.74 -3.83
N ILE A 134 12.31 1.94 -2.57
CA ILE A 134 11.96 1.05 -1.47
C ILE A 134 11.27 1.89 -0.41
N GLN A 135 10.06 1.51 -0.02
CA GLN A 135 9.30 2.24 0.98
C GLN A 135 8.63 1.26 1.96
N VAL A 136 8.98 1.39 3.24
CA VAL A 136 8.34 0.64 4.32
C VAL A 136 6.99 1.31 4.63
N MET A 137 5.90 0.68 4.21
CA MET A 137 4.52 1.15 4.40
C MET A 137 4.03 0.87 5.82
N LEU A 138 4.35 -0.32 6.33
CA LEU A 138 4.05 -0.76 7.69
C LEU A 138 5.35 -1.26 8.30
N LYS A 139 5.69 -0.73 9.48
CA LYS A 139 6.93 -1.09 10.18
C LYS A 139 6.89 -2.55 10.65
N PRO A 140 8.06 -3.19 10.85
CA PRO A 140 8.12 -4.46 11.53
C PRO A 140 7.33 -4.43 12.85
N PRO A 141 6.50 -5.43 13.13
CA PRO A 141 5.84 -5.52 14.43
C PRO A 141 6.89 -5.77 15.53
N SER A 142 6.59 -5.33 16.75
CA SER A 142 7.33 -5.78 17.94
C SER A 142 7.22 -7.29 18.11
N ASP A 143 8.13 -7.92 18.86
CA ASP A 143 8.04 -9.35 19.17
C ASP A 143 6.87 -9.66 20.10
N GLU A 144 6.61 -8.76 21.06
CA GLU A 144 5.50 -8.89 22.00
C GLU A 144 4.16 -8.42 21.40
N PRO A 145 3.06 -9.16 21.64
CA PRO A 145 1.71 -8.73 21.28
C PRO A 145 1.38 -7.34 21.82
N LEU A 146 0.83 -6.48 20.95
CA LEU A 146 0.33 -5.18 21.35
C LEU A 146 -1.19 -5.24 21.35
N CYS A 147 -1.78 -5.24 22.54
CA CYS A 147 -3.22 -5.12 22.70
C CYS A 147 -3.70 -3.69 22.36
N GLY A 148 -4.94 -3.58 21.88
CA GLY A 148 -5.58 -2.28 21.73
C GLY A 148 -5.76 -1.58 23.09
N THR A 149 -5.97 -0.27 23.06
CA THR A 149 -6.36 0.50 24.24
C THR A 149 -7.86 0.80 24.17
N SER A 150 -8.55 0.71 25.29
CA SER A 150 -9.91 1.23 25.47
C SER A 150 -9.85 2.75 25.61
N ASP A 151 -9.47 3.45 24.54
CA ASP A 151 -9.62 4.90 24.49
C ASP A 151 -10.99 5.22 23.91
N ASP A 152 -11.72 6.17 24.51
CA ASP A 152 -13.03 6.65 24.01
C ASP A 152 -12.94 7.19 22.57
N SER A 153 -11.72 7.53 22.11
CA SER A 153 -11.43 7.89 20.72
C SER A 153 -11.50 6.73 19.73
N ARG A 154 -11.31 5.47 20.19
CA ARG A 154 -11.36 4.28 19.32
C ARG A 154 -12.80 3.80 19.19
N VAL A 155 -13.24 3.70 17.94
CA VAL A 155 -14.64 3.37 17.62
C VAL A 155 -14.98 1.90 17.87
N ILE A 156 -13.97 1.02 17.95
CA ILE A 156 -14.10 -0.41 18.20
C ILE A 156 -13.14 -0.79 19.33
N ASP A 157 -13.64 -1.57 20.29
CA ASP A 157 -12.84 -2.11 21.39
C ASP A 157 -11.94 -3.25 20.89
N PHE A 158 -10.63 -3.08 21.05
CA PHE A 158 -9.60 -4.05 20.72
C PHE A 158 -8.72 -4.39 21.92
N THR A 159 -9.20 -4.18 23.16
CA THR A 159 -8.40 -4.32 24.39
C THR A 159 -7.78 -5.71 24.55
N ASP A 160 -8.47 -6.76 24.12
CA ASP A 160 -7.96 -8.15 24.19
C ASP A 160 -7.42 -8.67 22.85
N ILE A 161 -7.20 -7.78 21.88
CA ILE A 161 -6.85 -8.14 20.51
C ILE A 161 -5.49 -7.58 20.15
N ASP A 162 -4.61 -8.46 19.68
CA ASP A 162 -3.34 -8.04 19.08
C ASP A 162 -3.64 -7.16 17.85
N ILE A 163 -3.22 -5.90 17.89
CA ILE A 163 -3.41 -4.91 16.84
C ILE A 163 -2.21 -4.78 15.89
N ARG A 164 -1.13 -5.53 16.13
CA ARG A 164 0.08 -5.46 15.29
C ARG A 164 -0.22 -5.82 13.84
N LEU A 165 0.37 -5.07 12.91
CA LEU A 165 0.33 -5.39 11.50
C LEU A 165 1.68 -5.99 11.05
N PRO A 166 1.68 -6.94 10.10
CA PRO A 166 2.92 -7.41 9.52
C PRO A 166 3.61 -6.28 8.74
N MET A 167 4.93 -6.36 8.64
CA MET A 167 5.72 -5.45 7.82
C MET A 167 5.20 -5.48 6.36
N LEU A 168 5.00 -4.30 5.78
CA LEU A 168 4.63 -4.15 4.37
C LEU A 168 5.65 -3.24 3.71
N VAL A 169 6.30 -3.76 2.66
CA VAL A 169 7.33 -3.05 1.91
C VAL A 169 6.88 -2.91 0.46
N TYR A 170 6.88 -1.69 -0.04
CA TYR A 170 6.77 -1.41 -1.47
C TYR A 170 8.16 -1.37 -2.09
N VAL A 171 8.35 -2.15 -3.16
CA VAL A 171 9.60 -2.17 -3.93
C VAL A 171 9.28 -1.91 -5.40
N SER A 172 9.92 -0.89 -5.95
CA SER A 172 10.01 -0.62 -7.39
C SER A 172 11.46 -0.74 -7.82
N ARG A 173 11.73 -1.52 -8.87
CA ARG A 173 13.10 -1.69 -9.38
C ARG A 173 13.50 -0.47 -10.21
N GLU A 174 14.78 -0.13 -10.18
CA GLU A 174 15.34 0.81 -11.15
C GLU A 174 15.22 0.23 -12.57
N LYS A 175 14.98 1.11 -13.54
CA LYS A 175 15.03 0.79 -14.97
C LYS A 175 15.77 1.88 -15.70
N ARG A 176 16.58 1.49 -16.69
CA ARG A 176 17.32 2.40 -17.56
C ARG A 176 17.21 1.97 -19.01
N PRO A 177 17.21 2.92 -19.97
CA PRO A 177 17.26 2.59 -21.39
C PRO A 177 18.46 1.70 -21.73
N GLY A 178 18.27 0.72 -22.61
CA GLY A 178 19.34 -0.22 -23.01
C GLY A 178 19.53 -1.44 -22.11
N TYR A 179 18.80 -1.55 -20.99
CA TYR A 179 18.87 -2.70 -20.08
C TYR A 179 17.59 -3.54 -20.14
N ASP A 180 17.70 -4.84 -20.41
CA ASP A 180 16.56 -5.76 -20.32
C ASP A 180 16.18 -5.98 -18.84
N HIS A 181 14.90 -5.80 -18.54
CA HIS A 181 14.35 -5.90 -17.20
C HIS A 181 13.71 -7.26 -16.89
N ASN A 182 13.73 -8.23 -17.81
CA ASN A 182 13.31 -9.63 -17.61
C ASN A 182 11.87 -9.79 -17.07
N LYS A 183 10.98 -8.84 -17.40
CA LYS A 183 9.54 -8.84 -17.04
C LYS A 183 9.28 -9.30 -15.59
N LYS A 184 8.47 -10.36 -15.40
CA LYS A 184 8.07 -10.94 -14.10
C LYS A 184 9.24 -11.63 -13.40
N ALA A 185 10.08 -12.37 -14.12
CA ALA A 185 11.24 -13.06 -13.55
C ALA A 185 12.22 -12.07 -12.89
N GLY A 186 12.51 -10.96 -13.57
CA GLY A 186 13.36 -9.91 -12.99
C GLY A 186 12.74 -9.23 -11.77
N ALA A 187 11.41 -9.11 -11.72
CA ALA A 187 10.71 -8.56 -10.56
C ALA A 187 10.81 -9.51 -9.35
N MET A 188 10.53 -10.80 -9.56
CA MET A 188 10.63 -11.83 -8.53
C MET A 188 12.05 -11.93 -7.96
N ASN A 189 13.07 -11.96 -8.82
CA ASN A 189 14.46 -12.06 -8.37
C ASN A 189 14.89 -10.84 -7.54
N ALA A 190 14.38 -9.63 -7.85
CA ALA A 190 14.66 -8.46 -7.05
C ALA A 190 13.96 -8.50 -5.69
N LEU A 191 12.72 -9.01 -5.64
CA LEU A 191 11.99 -9.20 -4.39
C LEU A 191 12.70 -10.19 -3.45
N VAL A 192 13.24 -11.29 -3.98
CA VAL A 192 14.04 -12.24 -3.20
C VAL A 192 15.27 -11.56 -2.60
N ARG A 193 16.02 -10.78 -3.40
CA ARG A 193 17.20 -10.04 -2.92
C ARG A 193 16.85 -8.97 -1.87
N ALA A 194 15.77 -8.23 -2.09
CA ALA A 194 15.31 -7.23 -1.12
C ALA A 194 14.87 -7.91 0.19
N SER A 195 14.12 -9.01 0.11
CA SER A 195 13.68 -9.76 1.28
C SER A 195 14.85 -10.35 2.08
N ALA A 196 15.89 -10.85 1.42
CA ALA A 196 17.09 -11.37 2.08
C ALA A 196 17.76 -10.35 3.00
N ILE A 197 17.71 -9.06 2.65
CA ILE A 197 18.28 -7.98 3.46
C ILE A 197 17.29 -7.52 4.55
N MET A 198 15.99 -7.45 4.22
CA MET A 198 15.01 -6.81 5.09
C MET A 198 14.44 -7.73 6.17
N SER A 199 14.18 -9.00 5.85
CA SER A 199 13.55 -9.95 6.76
C SER A 199 14.21 -11.33 6.78
N ASN A 200 15.00 -11.66 5.75
CA ASN A 200 15.65 -12.95 5.56
C ASN A 200 14.72 -14.14 5.80
N GLY A 201 13.52 -14.11 5.21
CA GLY A 201 12.51 -15.15 5.40
C GLY A 201 12.95 -16.47 4.78
N ALA A 202 12.85 -17.57 5.54
CA ALA A 202 13.22 -18.91 5.08
C ALA A 202 12.29 -19.48 3.99
N PHE A 203 11.03 -19.04 3.99
CA PHE A 203 10.01 -19.47 3.04
C PHE A 203 9.45 -18.25 2.30
N ILE A 204 9.24 -18.39 0.99
CA ILE A 204 8.70 -17.33 0.13
C ILE A 204 7.42 -17.84 -0.52
N LEU A 205 6.30 -17.18 -0.22
CA LEU A 205 5.03 -17.42 -0.88
C LEU A 205 4.85 -16.38 -2.00
N ASN A 206 4.76 -16.84 -3.24
CA ASN A 206 4.46 -15.99 -4.39
C ASN A 206 2.95 -15.97 -4.67
N LEU A 207 2.37 -14.79 -4.84
CA LEU A 207 0.95 -14.59 -5.15
C LEU A 207 0.78 -13.61 -6.30
N ASP A 208 -0.13 -13.93 -7.23
CA ASP A 208 -0.55 -13.04 -8.29
C ASP A 208 -1.68 -12.10 -7.82
N CYS A 209 -1.85 -10.97 -8.50
CA CYS A 209 -2.75 -9.90 -8.05
C CYS A 209 -4.24 -10.24 -8.12
N ASP A 210 -4.60 -11.26 -8.90
CA ASP A 210 -5.95 -11.82 -9.03
C ASP A 210 -6.23 -12.95 -8.03
N HIS A 211 -5.22 -13.35 -7.24
CA HIS A 211 -5.33 -14.34 -6.19
C HIS A 211 -5.31 -13.68 -4.80
N TYR A 212 -6.09 -14.23 -3.88
CA TYR A 212 -6.03 -13.84 -2.47
C TYR A 212 -6.23 -15.06 -1.57
N ILE A 213 -5.71 -14.97 -0.35
CA ILE A 213 -5.85 -16.03 0.64
C ILE A 213 -7.30 -16.03 1.15
N TYR A 214 -8.04 -17.09 0.82
CA TYR A 214 -9.43 -17.25 1.24
C TYR A 214 -9.55 -17.70 2.70
N ASN A 215 -8.85 -18.80 3.04
CA ASN A 215 -8.79 -19.41 4.37
C ASN A 215 -7.53 -18.91 5.13
N SER A 216 -7.72 -18.38 6.33
CA SER A 216 -6.61 -17.87 7.14
C SER A 216 -5.66 -18.93 7.70
N GLN A 217 -6.03 -20.22 7.62
CA GLN A 217 -5.19 -21.35 8.02
C GLN A 217 -4.24 -21.83 6.91
N ALA A 218 -4.40 -21.38 5.66
CA ALA A 218 -3.65 -21.91 4.52
C ALA A 218 -2.12 -21.83 4.72
N MET A 219 -1.62 -20.74 5.33
CA MET A 219 -0.18 -20.62 5.64
C MET A 219 0.25 -21.62 6.73
N ARG A 220 -0.57 -21.82 7.76
CA ARG A 220 -0.27 -22.79 8.83
C ARG A 220 -0.26 -24.22 8.29
N GLU A 221 -1.25 -24.56 7.47
CA GLU A 221 -1.33 -25.86 6.79
C GLU A 221 -0.12 -26.10 5.88
N GLY A 222 0.31 -25.09 5.11
CA GLY A 222 1.53 -25.19 4.31
C GLY A 222 2.78 -25.43 5.15
N MET A 223 2.90 -24.72 6.29
CA MET A 223 4.02 -24.91 7.21
C MET A 223 4.05 -26.30 7.85
N CYS A 224 2.90 -26.94 8.07
CA CYS A 224 2.87 -28.31 8.56
C CYS A 224 3.65 -29.27 7.65
N PHE A 225 3.58 -29.11 6.33
CA PHE A 225 4.35 -29.96 5.40
C PHE A 225 5.85 -29.63 5.42
N MET A 226 6.20 -28.35 5.41
CA MET A 226 7.60 -27.91 5.34
C MET A 226 8.38 -28.21 6.63
N MET A 227 7.69 -28.27 7.78
CA MET A 227 8.28 -28.46 9.10
C MET A 227 8.20 -29.91 9.61
N ASP A 228 7.51 -30.81 8.90
CA ASP A 228 7.44 -32.23 9.28
C ASP A 228 8.75 -32.98 8.94
N ARG A 229 8.89 -34.21 9.46
CA ARG A 229 10.01 -35.10 9.11
C ARG A 229 10.01 -35.39 7.62
N GLY A 230 11.08 -34.97 6.92
CA GLY A 230 11.18 -35.08 5.47
C GLY A 230 10.80 -33.80 4.72
N GLY A 231 10.35 -32.75 5.42
CA GLY A 231 10.08 -31.42 4.86
C GLY A 231 11.34 -30.74 4.30
N ASP A 232 12.52 -31.15 4.74
CA ASP A 232 13.83 -30.76 4.20
C ASP A 232 14.02 -31.16 2.72
N ARG A 233 13.18 -32.06 2.20
CA ARG A 233 13.19 -32.51 0.81
C ARG A 233 12.12 -31.83 -0.06
N ILE A 234 11.33 -30.92 0.50
CA ILE A 234 10.28 -30.17 -0.21
C ILE A 234 10.87 -28.83 -0.67
N CYS A 235 10.70 -28.49 -1.95
CA CYS A 235 11.17 -27.24 -2.56
C CYS A 235 10.04 -26.43 -3.20
#